data_AF-A0A7S1XX23-F1
#
_entry.id   AF-A0A7S1XX23-F1
#
_cell.length_a   1.000
_cell.length_b   1.000
_cell.length_c   1.000
_cell.angle_alpha   90.00
_cell.angle_beta   90.00
_cell.angle_gamma   90.00
#
_symmetry.space_group_name_H-M   'P 1'
#
loop_
_entity.id
_entity.type
_entity.pdbx_description
1 polymer ?
#
loop_
_entity_poly.entity_id
_entity_poly.type
_entity_poly.pdbx_seq_one_letter_code
_entity_poly.pdbx_strand_id
1 'polypeptide(L)'
;AATTRRFCPPELLAALRDEGHRIANVGGAAAPASERKSVVILSSMEASVNRLFQEEDLGVFFADISGHAVDVTLFRPQGNTLAGTIELFADADIVVGVHGDLLAHIVWCRPGAKVIEVGWAGAGREAYAHASAALGLEHYLAQAIASPVGAAGAEGDYGDTDDASF
;
A
#
# COMPACT_ATOMS: atom_id res chain seq x y z
N ALA A 1 26.59 7.20 -16.16
CA ALA A 1 26.18 5.91 -16.76
C ALA A 1 24.74 5.66 -16.33
N ALA A 2 23.82 5.43 -17.26
CA ALA A 2 22.42 5.18 -16.92
C ALA A 2 22.32 3.84 -16.18
N THR A 3 22.02 3.88 -14.88
CA THR A 3 21.78 2.69 -14.08
C THR A 3 20.55 1.98 -14.61
N THR A 4 20.72 0.86 -15.31
CA THR A 4 19.59 0.04 -15.76
C THR A 4 18.87 -0.51 -14.52
N ARG A 5 17.71 0.05 -14.18
CA ARG A 5 16.85 -0.51 -13.13
C ARG A 5 16.47 -1.93 -13.52
N ARG A 6 16.68 -2.87 -12.61
CA ARG A 6 16.23 -4.26 -12.75
C ARG A 6 15.03 -4.46 -11.85
N PHE A 7 13.88 -4.77 -12.45
CA PHE A 7 12.70 -5.18 -11.73
C PHE A 7 12.75 -6.68 -11.42
N CYS A 8 12.09 -7.09 -10.34
CA CYS A 8 11.95 -8.49 -9.97
C CYS A 8 11.09 -9.23 -11.01
N PRO A 9 11.50 -10.40 -11.53
CA PRO A 9 10.67 -11.16 -12.45
C PRO A 9 9.31 -11.54 -11.83
N PRO A 10 8.19 -11.46 -12.58
CA PRO A 10 6.86 -11.74 -12.04
C PRO A 10 6.72 -13.11 -11.40
N GLU A 11 7.33 -14.14 -11.98
CA GLU A 11 7.33 -15.50 -11.48
C GLU A 11 7.97 -15.63 -10.09
N LEU A 12 8.97 -14.80 -9.78
CA LEU A 12 9.64 -14.82 -8.49
C LEU A 12 8.77 -14.15 -7.41
N LEU A 13 8.06 -13.07 -7.77
CA LEU A 13 7.10 -12.43 -6.87
C LEU A 13 5.90 -13.34 -6.58
N ALA A 14 5.39 -14.04 -7.60
CA ALA A 14 4.33 -15.02 -7.43
C ALA A 14 4.77 -16.18 -6.53
N ALA A 15 5.96 -16.75 -6.78
CA ALA A 15 6.49 -17.82 -5.94
C ALA A 15 6.70 -17.38 -4.48
N LEU A 16 7.18 -16.15 -4.25
CA LEU A 16 7.30 -15.57 -2.92
C LEU A 16 5.94 -15.50 -2.21
N ARG A 17 4.92 -14.97 -2.89
CA ARG A 17 3.56 -14.88 -2.34
C ARG A 17 3.02 -16.26 -1.97
N ASP A 18 3.10 -17.21 -2.91
CA ASP A 18 2.50 -18.53 -2.75
C ASP A 18 3.16 -19.30 -1.60
N GLU A 19 4.47 -19.14 -1.42
CA GLU A 19 5.19 -19.70 -0.27
C GLU A 19 4.80 -19.01 1.05
N GLY A 20 4.61 -17.69 1.04
CA GLY A 20 4.09 -16.95 2.19
C GLY A 20 2.70 -17.45 2.60
N HIS A 21 1.79 -17.59 1.64
CA HIS A 21 0.44 -18.14 1.85
C HIS A 21 0.50 -19.55 2.43
N ARG A 22 1.38 -20.40 1.91
CA ARG A 22 1.60 -21.75 2.42
C ARG A 22 2.06 -21.76 3.89
N ILE A 23 3.03 -20.91 4.24
CA ILE A 23 3.55 -20.80 5.62
C ILE A 23 2.46 -20.30 6.58
N ALA A 24 1.64 -19.35 6.13
CA ALA A 24 0.53 -18.81 6.89
C ALA A 24 -0.73 -19.71 6.88
N ASN A 25 -0.69 -20.87 6.22
CA ASN A 25 -1.86 -21.75 6.01
C ASN A 25 -3.08 -21.03 5.40
N VAL A 26 -2.83 -19.99 4.60
CA VAL A 26 -3.85 -19.33 3.80
C VAL A 26 -4.15 -20.23 2.60
N GLY A 27 -5.25 -20.98 2.67
CA GLY A 27 -5.66 -21.85 1.58
C GLY A 27 -6.11 -21.04 0.35
N GLY A 28 -5.55 -21.33 -0.83
CA GLY A 28 -5.84 -20.64 -2.10
C GLY A 28 -7.25 -20.83 -2.68
N ALA A 29 -8.23 -21.18 -1.85
CA ALA A 29 -9.63 -21.08 -2.25
C ALA A 29 -9.99 -19.59 -2.23
N ALA A 30 -10.44 -19.06 -3.36
CA ALA A 30 -11.06 -17.74 -3.40
C ALA A 30 -12.09 -17.67 -2.26
N ALA A 31 -11.84 -16.80 -1.27
CA ALA A 31 -12.78 -16.59 -0.19
C ALA A 31 -14.17 -16.36 -0.81
N PRO A 32 -15.24 -17.00 -0.29
CA PRO A 32 -16.59 -16.77 -0.80
C PRO A 32 -16.80 -15.25 -0.86
N ALA A 33 -17.34 -14.77 -1.98
CA ALA A 33 -17.51 -13.33 -2.20
C ALA A 33 -18.30 -12.74 -1.05
N SER A 34 -17.60 -12.11 -0.11
CA SER A 34 -18.22 -11.39 0.99
C SER A 34 -19.01 -10.23 0.40
N GLU A 35 -20.21 -10.02 0.91
CA GLU A 35 -21.04 -8.86 0.56
C GLU A 35 -20.35 -7.56 1.03
N ARG A 36 -19.50 -7.66 2.06
CA ARG A 36 -18.65 -6.56 2.55
C ARG A 36 -17.23 -6.66 2.01
N LYS A 37 -16.65 -5.52 1.62
CA LYS A 37 -15.26 -5.43 1.15
C LYS A 37 -14.29 -5.20 2.31
N SER A 38 -13.24 -6.01 2.39
CA SER A 38 -12.17 -5.83 3.37
C SER A 38 -11.20 -4.74 2.89
N VAL A 39 -11.04 -3.68 3.68
CA VAL A 39 -10.15 -2.55 3.39
C VAL A 39 -9.06 -2.50 4.44
N VAL A 40 -7.81 -2.58 4.03
CA VAL A 40 -6.64 -2.45 4.90
C VAL A 40 -5.99 -1.08 4.69
N ILE A 41 -5.93 -0.27 5.75
CA ILE A 41 -5.28 1.03 5.74
C ILE A 41 -3.92 0.92 6.40
N LEU A 42 -2.87 1.34 5.69
CA LEU A 42 -1.49 1.31 6.16
C LEU A 42 -1.16 2.59 6.91
N SER A 43 -0.76 2.48 8.18
CA SER A 43 -0.38 3.62 9.00
C SER A 43 0.89 3.34 9.80
N SER A 44 1.82 4.31 9.80
CA SER A 44 3.03 4.32 10.61
C SER A 44 2.93 5.40 11.69
N MET A 45 3.32 5.05 12.92
CA MET A 45 3.43 5.99 14.04
C MET A 45 4.65 6.91 13.93
N GLU A 46 5.74 6.41 13.32
CA GLU A 46 7.06 7.07 13.35
C GLU A 46 7.27 8.06 12.21
N ALA A 47 6.57 7.91 11.09
CA ALA A 47 6.71 8.79 9.94
C ALA A 47 5.83 10.03 10.11
N SER A 48 6.31 11.02 10.89
CA SER A 48 5.67 12.34 11.04
C SER A 48 5.37 13.05 9.71
N VAL A 49 6.10 12.70 8.66
CA VAL A 49 6.01 13.27 7.30
C VAL A 49 5.12 12.48 6.33
N ASN A 50 4.69 11.26 6.67
CA ASN A 50 3.90 10.37 5.79
C ASN A 50 2.65 9.79 6.48
N ARG A 51 2.10 10.51 7.45
CA ARG A 51 0.88 10.08 8.15
C ARG A 51 -0.34 10.43 7.31
N LEU A 52 -1.05 9.40 6.82
CA LEU A 52 -2.26 9.55 6.00
C LEU A 52 -3.44 10.12 6.81
N PHE A 53 -3.52 9.78 8.10
CA PHE A 53 -4.60 10.19 9.00
C PHE A 53 -4.04 10.51 10.38
N GLN A 54 -4.44 11.64 10.97
CA GLN A 54 -4.25 11.84 12.41
C GLN A 54 -5.17 10.90 13.18
N GLU A 55 -4.79 10.50 14.39
CA GLU A 55 -5.59 9.55 15.18
C GLU A 55 -6.99 10.09 15.52
N GLU A 56 -7.10 11.41 15.66
CA GLU A 56 -8.37 12.11 15.87
C GLU A 56 -9.33 11.99 14.66
N ASP A 57 -8.80 11.87 13.44
CA ASP A 57 -9.60 11.79 12.20
C ASP A 57 -10.05 10.36 11.89
N LEU A 58 -9.36 9.35 12.44
CA LEU A 58 -9.67 7.94 12.18
C LEU A 58 -11.09 7.58 12.64
N GLY A 59 -11.53 8.10 13.79
CA GLY A 59 -12.88 7.83 14.32
C GLY A 59 -13.99 8.36 13.40
N VAL A 60 -13.80 9.55 12.85
CA VAL A 60 -14.73 10.16 11.88
C VAL A 60 -14.71 9.39 10.58
N PHE A 61 -13.52 9.06 10.08
CA PHE A 61 -13.37 8.27 8.85
C PHE A 61 -14.05 6.90 8.96
N PHE A 62 -13.84 6.18 10.08
CA PHE A 62 -14.50 4.89 10.31
C PHE A 62 -16.02 5.03 10.41
N ALA A 63 -16.53 6.08 11.05
CA ALA A 63 -17.96 6.33 11.14
C ALA A 63 -18.57 6.59 9.76
N ASP A 64 -17.95 7.46 8.95
CA ASP A 64 -18.45 7.79 7.61
C ASP A 64 -18.37 6.59 6.67
N ILE A 65 -17.26 5.85 6.70
CA ILE A 65 -17.08 4.72 5.79
C ILE A 65 -17.92 3.50 6.19
N SER A 66 -18.34 3.39 7.46
CA SER A 66 -19.24 2.33 7.92
C SER A 66 -20.63 2.37 7.27
N GLY A 67 -20.99 3.49 6.64
CA GLY A 67 -22.18 3.59 5.78
C GLY A 67 -22.06 2.81 4.46
N HIS A 68 -20.86 2.35 4.12
CA HIS A 68 -20.60 1.45 3.01
C HIS A 68 -20.50 0.01 3.49
N ALA A 69 -20.77 -0.96 2.61
CA ALA A 69 -20.57 -2.38 2.88
C ALA A 69 -19.07 -2.71 2.86
N VAL A 70 -18.33 -2.20 3.83
CA VAL A 70 -16.88 -2.40 3.99
C VAL A 70 -16.54 -2.74 5.42
N ASP A 71 -15.50 -3.54 5.61
CA ASP A 71 -14.86 -3.79 6.89
C ASP A 71 -13.45 -3.20 6.83
N VAL A 72 -13.15 -2.23 7.68
CA VAL A 72 -11.89 -1.48 7.60
C VAL A 72 -10.97 -1.87 8.75
N THR A 73 -9.75 -2.29 8.41
CA THR A 73 -8.68 -2.61 9.36
C THR A 73 -7.54 -1.62 9.23
N LEU A 74 -7.12 -1.01 10.35
CA LEU A 74 -5.91 -0.21 10.41
C LEU A 74 -4.70 -1.10 10.68
N PHE A 75 -3.85 -1.29 9.68
CA PHE A 75 -2.63 -2.07 9.82
C PHE A 75 -1.49 -1.21 10.37
N ARG A 76 -0.88 -1.71 11.44
CA ARG A 76 0.39 -1.22 11.99
C ARG A 76 1.37 -2.41 12.05
N PRO A 77 2.61 -2.27 11.56
CA PRO A 77 3.56 -3.39 11.60
C PRO A 77 3.87 -3.89 13.00
N GLN A 78 3.95 -2.96 13.97
CA GLN A 78 4.30 -3.29 15.35
C GLN A 78 3.20 -4.16 15.98
N GLY A 79 3.61 -5.32 16.50
CA GLY A 79 2.72 -6.25 17.21
C GLY A 79 2.04 -7.31 16.35
N ASN A 80 2.26 -7.31 15.02
CA ASN A 80 1.77 -8.36 14.13
C ASN A 80 2.84 -9.43 13.90
N THR A 81 2.42 -10.70 13.83
CA THR A 81 3.29 -11.78 13.35
C THR A 81 3.36 -11.75 11.83
N LEU A 82 4.38 -12.38 11.24
CA LEU A 82 4.46 -12.54 9.78
C LEU A 82 3.22 -13.27 9.24
N ALA A 83 2.83 -14.40 9.87
CA ALA A 83 1.66 -15.17 9.47
C ALA A 83 0.37 -14.34 9.53
N GLY A 84 0.12 -13.61 10.63
CA GLY A 84 -1.06 -12.76 10.75
C GLY A 84 -1.06 -11.59 9.76
N THR A 85 0.12 -11.07 9.42
CA THR A 85 0.25 -10.06 8.35
C THR A 85 -0.11 -10.66 6.99
N ILE A 86 0.39 -11.86 6.69
CA ILE A 86 0.08 -12.54 5.43
C ILE A 86 -1.42 -12.84 5.32
N GLU A 87 -2.03 -13.37 6.38
CA GLU A 87 -3.47 -13.64 6.46
C GLU A 87 -4.29 -12.38 6.20
N LEU A 88 -3.98 -11.27 6.91
CA LEU A 88 -4.68 -10.00 6.76
C LEU A 88 -4.66 -9.47 5.32
N PHE A 89 -3.49 -9.50 4.67
CA PHE A 89 -3.34 -8.98 3.31
C PHE A 89 -3.87 -9.93 2.24
N ALA A 90 -3.84 -11.24 2.48
CA ALA A 90 -4.44 -12.22 1.57
C ALA A 90 -5.97 -12.05 1.47
N ASP A 91 -6.61 -11.69 2.59
CA ASP A 91 -8.06 -11.46 2.66
C ASP A 91 -8.49 -10.06 2.20
N ALA A 92 -7.56 -9.10 2.08
CA ALA A 92 -7.87 -7.74 1.68
C ALA A 92 -8.47 -7.67 0.25
N ASP A 93 -9.59 -6.96 0.09
CA ASP A 93 -10.09 -6.55 -1.23
C ASP A 93 -9.39 -5.27 -1.69
N ILE A 94 -9.10 -4.36 -0.75
CA ILE A 94 -8.51 -3.04 -1.00
C ILE A 94 -7.41 -2.78 0.03
N VAL A 95 -6.25 -2.32 -0.43
CA VAL A 95 -5.17 -1.80 0.41
C VAL A 95 -4.97 -0.31 0.10
N VAL A 96 -4.94 0.52 1.13
CA VAL A 96 -4.73 1.98 1.03
C VAL A 96 -3.51 2.37 1.84
N GLY A 97 -2.53 3.05 1.24
CA GLY A 97 -1.34 3.48 1.97
C GLY A 97 -0.58 4.62 1.31
N VAL A 98 0.17 5.39 2.11
CA VAL A 98 1.14 6.36 1.58
C VAL A 98 2.30 5.61 0.93
N HIS A 99 2.83 6.16 -0.17
CA HIS A 99 4.07 5.67 -0.76
C HIS A 99 5.16 5.47 0.30
N GLY A 100 5.69 4.24 0.41
CA GLY A 100 6.71 3.88 1.38
C GLY A 100 6.64 2.40 1.77
N ASP A 101 7.52 2.02 2.70
CA ASP A 101 7.83 0.62 3.00
C ASP A 101 6.63 -0.26 3.36
N LEU A 102 5.57 0.31 3.93
CA LEU A 102 4.36 -0.44 4.26
C LEU A 102 3.66 -1.04 3.02
N LEU A 103 3.78 -0.40 1.85
CA LEU A 103 3.22 -0.95 0.63
C LEU A 103 3.94 -2.21 0.15
N ALA A 104 5.11 -2.55 0.68
CA ALA A 104 5.76 -3.83 0.35
C ALA A 104 4.88 -5.04 0.74
N HIS A 105 3.97 -4.89 1.71
CA HIS A 105 3.06 -5.95 2.14
C HIS A 105 2.01 -6.34 1.08
N ILE A 106 1.82 -5.57 0.01
CA ILE A 106 0.93 -5.94 -1.10
C ILE A 106 1.36 -7.24 -1.80
N VAL A 107 2.61 -7.67 -1.60
CA VAL A 107 3.10 -8.97 -2.10
C VAL A 107 2.26 -10.15 -1.60
N TRP A 108 1.60 -10.00 -0.45
CA TRP A 108 0.74 -11.02 0.14
C TRP A 108 -0.71 -10.97 -0.36
N CYS A 109 -1.10 -9.96 -1.13
CA CYS A 109 -2.47 -9.85 -1.62
C CYS A 109 -2.80 -10.92 -2.66
N ARG A 110 -4.05 -11.39 -2.63
CA ARG A 110 -4.60 -12.24 -3.67
C ARG A 110 -4.73 -11.49 -5.01
N PRO A 111 -4.63 -12.19 -6.16
CA PRO A 111 -4.94 -11.59 -7.45
C PRO A 111 -6.31 -10.91 -7.46
N GLY A 112 -6.40 -9.75 -8.11
CA GLY A 112 -7.60 -8.91 -8.20
C GLY A 112 -7.83 -7.96 -7.02
N ALA A 113 -7.00 -8.01 -5.97
CA ALA A 113 -7.05 -6.97 -4.93
C ALA A 113 -6.64 -5.60 -5.50
N LYS A 114 -7.23 -4.54 -4.96
CA LYS A 114 -6.96 -3.16 -5.38
C LYS A 114 -5.95 -2.51 -4.44
N VAL A 115 -4.98 -1.81 -4.99
CA VAL A 115 -3.99 -1.04 -4.25
C VAL A 115 -4.19 0.43 -4.58
N ILE A 116 -4.48 1.24 -3.56
CA ILE A 116 -4.56 2.70 -3.66
C ILE A 116 -3.32 3.25 -2.96
N GLU A 117 -2.34 3.65 -3.77
CA GLU A 117 -1.15 4.34 -3.32
C GLU A 117 -1.43 5.85 -3.28
N VAL A 118 -1.21 6.46 -2.11
CA VAL A 118 -1.32 7.91 -1.91
C VAL A 118 0.08 8.51 -1.92
N GLY A 119 0.33 9.48 -2.80
CA GLY A 119 1.64 10.11 -2.87
C GLY A 119 1.79 11.05 -4.05
N TRP A 120 2.99 11.58 -4.23
CA TRP A 120 3.34 12.46 -5.35
C TRP A 120 3.84 11.65 -6.56
N ALA A 121 3.62 12.20 -7.76
CA ALA A 121 4.21 11.68 -8.99
C ALA A 121 5.73 11.99 -9.01
N GLY A 122 6.57 11.00 -9.33
CA GLY A 122 8.02 11.19 -9.41
C GLY A 122 8.77 9.92 -9.84
N ALA A 123 9.98 10.10 -10.35
CA ALA A 123 10.85 9.00 -10.77
C ALA A 123 11.24 8.12 -9.56
N GLY A 124 11.23 6.78 -9.72
CA GLY A 124 11.58 5.84 -8.64
C GLY A 124 10.43 5.11 -7.98
N ARG A 125 9.19 5.43 -8.36
CA ARG A 125 7.96 4.92 -7.72
C ARG A 125 7.29 3.77 -8.45
N GLU A 126 7.96 3.24 -9.46
CA GLU A 126 7.45 2.15 -10.31
C GLU A 126 7.42 0.81 -9.58
N ALA A 127 8.09 0.69 -8.42
CA ALA A 127 8.25 -0.59 -7.72
C ALA A 127 6.91 -1.23 -7.32
N TYR A 128 5.97 -0.45 -6.75
CA TYR A 128 4.67 -0.98 -6.34
C TYR A 128 3.72 -1.17 -7.52
N ALA A 129 3.80 -0.33 -8.54
CA ALA A 129 3.09 -0.53 -9.81
C ALA A 129 3.57 -1.82 -10.52
N HIS A 130 4.88 -2.05 -10.55
CA HIS A 130 5.49 -3.27 -11.07
C HIS A 130 5.06 -4.50 -10.26
N ALA A 131 5.16 -4.45 -8.93
CA ALA A 131 4.74 -5.54 -8.07
C ALA A 131 3.25 -5.86 -8.24
N SER A 132 2.41 -4.82 -8.33
CA SER A 132 0.98 -4.97 -8.59
C SER A 132 0.71 -5.67 -9.93
N ALA A 133 1.35 -5.21 -11.00
CA ALA A 133 1.22 -5.84 -12.33
C ALA A 133 1.69 -7.30 -12.32
N ALA A 134 2.82 -7.59 -11.68
CA ALA A 134 3.39 -8.92 -11.56
C ALA A 134 2.49 -9.91 -10.79
N LEU A 135 1.77 -9.42 -9.78
CA LEU A 135 0.94 -10.24 -8.89
C LEU A 135 -0.54 -10.30 -9.30
N GLY A 136 -0.92 -9.55 -10.34
CA GLY A 136 -2.29 -9.45 -10.82
C GLY A 136 -3.18 -8.55 -9.95
N LEU A 137 -2.62 -7.50 -9.35
CA LEU A 137 -3.34 -6.50 -8.56
C LEU A 137 -3.72 -5.30 -9.43
N GLU A 138 -4.77 -4.58 -9.04
CA GLU A 138 -5.18 -3.33 -9.69
C GLU A 138 -4.59 -2.13 -8.94
N HIS A 139 -3.66 -1.41 -9.57
CA HIS A 139 -2.94 -0.30 -8.93
C HIS A 139 -3.51 1.07 -9.31
N TYR A 140 -3.80 1.89 -8.31
CA TYR A 140 -4.28 3.25 -8.44
C TYR A 140 -3.36 4.20 -7.69
N LEU A 141 -2.89 5.25 -8.37
CA LEU A 141 -2.16 6.35 -7.73
C LEU A 141 -3.12 7.51 -7.45
N ALA A 142 -3.40 7.76 -6.18
CA ALA A 142 -4.07 8.96 -5.72
C ALA A 142 -3.01 10.06 -5.49
N GLN A 143 -2.89 10.96 -6.47
CA GLN A 143 -1.90 12.04 -6.39
C GLN A 143 -2.24 13.01 -5.26
N ALA A 144 -1.35 13.10 -4.27
CA ALA A 144 -1.42 14.13 -3.25
C ALA A 144 -0.97 15.47 -3.87
N ILE A 145 -1.87 16.45 -3.87
CA ILE A 145 -1.55 17.82 -4.25
C ILE A 145 -1.14 18.56 -2.97
N ALA A 146 0.04 19.18 -2.97
CA ALA A 146 0.49 19.98 -1.84
C ALA A 146 -0.55 21.08 -1.56
N SER A 147 -1.12 21.07 -0.36
CA SER A 147 -1.92 22.19 0.11
C SER A 147 -0.98 23.37 0.41
N PRO A 148 -1.31 24.61 0.02
CA PRO A 148 -0.48 25.79 0.34
C PRO A 148 -0.25 26.00 1.84
N VAL A 149 -1.02 25.33 2.71
CA VAL A 149 -0.86 25.36 4.18
C VAL A 149 0.35 24.54 4.66
N GLY A 150 0.87 23.59 3.87
CA GLY A 150 2.01 22.73 4.23
C GLY A 150 3.38 23.22 3.72
N ALA A 151 3.41 24.20 2.81
CA ALA A 151 4.65 24.67 2.19
C ALA A 151 5.57 25.43 3.17
N ALA A 152 5.06 25.89 4.31
CA ALA A 152 5.85 26.61 5.32
C ALA A 152 6.71 25.68 6.22
N GLY A 153 6.59 24.35 6.11
CA GLY A 153 7.32 23.39 6.93
C GLY A 153 8.23 22.43 6.16
N ALA A 154 8.30 22.53 4.83
CA ALA A 154 9.04 21.61 3.96
C ALA A 154 10.42 22.12 3.53
N GLU A 155 11.05 23.01 4.32
CA GLU A 155 12.50 23.26 4.21
C GLU A 155 13.26 22.15 4.93
N GLY A 156 13.22 20.96 4.32
CA GLY A 156 13.97 19.79 4.73
C GLY A 156 14.46 19.07 3.49
N ASP A 157 15.51 19.64 2.88
CA ASP A 157 16.49 19.03 1.99
C ASP A 157 16.04 17.73 1.27
N TYR A 158 15.27 17.87 0.19
CA TYR A 158 15.20 16.85 -0.85
C TYR A 158 16.16 17.28 -1.96
N GLY A 159 17.44 16.97 -1.77
CA GLY A 159 18.40 17.01 -2.86
C GLY A 159 18.01 15.99 -3.92
N ASP A 160 17.48 16.45 -5.05
CA ASP A 160 18.20 16.38 -6.32
C ASP A 160 17.48 17.26 -7.35
N THR A 161 18.14 18.32 -7.77
CA THR A 161 17.74 19.16 -8.90
C THR A 161 18.19 18.47 -10.18
N ASP A 162 17.29 17.74 -10.83
CA ASP A 162 17.46 17.48 -12.26
C ASP A 162 16.43 18.30 -13.05
N ASP A 163 17.02 19.31 -13.67
CA ASP A 163 16.53 20.28 -14.63
C ASP A 163 15.55 19.67 -15.65
N ALA A 164 14.26 19.94 -15.46
CA ALA A 164 13.24 19.74 -16.47
C ALA A 164 13.13 21.00 -17.33
N SER A 165 13.94 21.07 -18.38
CA SER A 165 13.66 21.92 -19.54
C SER A 165 13.17 21.05 -20.71
N PHE A 166 11.87 21.20 -21.00
CA PHE A 166 11.08 20.88 -22.21
C PHE A 166 11.43 19.65 -23.07
#